data_AF-A0A3D3NZQ8-F1
#
_entry.id   AF-A0A3D3NZQ8-F1
#
_cell.length_a   1.000
_cell.length_b   1.000
_cell.length_c   1.000
_cell.angle_alpha   90.00
_cell.angle_beta   90.00
_cell.angle_gamma   90.00
#
_symmetry.space_group_name_H-M   'P 1'
#
loop_
_entity.id
_entity.type
_entity.pdbx_description
1 polymer ?
#
loop_
_entity_poly.entity_id
_entity_poly.type
_entity_poly.pdbx_seq_one_letter_code
_entity_poly.pdbx_strand_id
1 'polypeptide(L)'
;HDELELYRVKDYAMDRPLFQRILGLGTLTMLTSDATTPSVTLKAIRDVMDVREKLRAAVQAERDRKRVRELDVDGGGASLGA
;
A
#
# COMPACT_ATOMS: atom_id res chain seq x y z
N HIS A 1 -12.71 13.39 1.96
CA HIS A 1 -12.50 12.20 1.13
C HIS A 1 -11.43 11.38 1.81
N ASP A 2 -11.76 10.17 2.28
CA ASP A 2 -10.78 9.29 2.96
C ASP A 2 -10.02 8.51 1.89
N GLU A 3 -9.04 9.18 1.27
CA GLU A 3 -8.14 8.60 0.28
C GLU A 3 -6.82 8.24 0.94
N LEU A 4 -6.27 7.06 0.60
CA LEU A 4 -4.96 6.61 1.08
C LEU A 4 -4.00 6.46 -0.09
N GLU A 5 -2.89 7.19 -0.04
CA GLU A 5 -1.80 7.00 -0.98
C GLU A 5 -1.08 5.67 -0.71
N LEU A 6 -1.10 4.75 -1.68
CA LEU A 6 -0.60 3.38 -1.48
C LEU A 6 0.89 3.32 -1.10
N TYR A 7 1.72 4.22 -1.62
CA TYR A 7 3.15 4.22 -1.26
C TYR A 7 3.41 4.46 0.23
N ARG A 8 2.44 5.03 0.97
CA ARG A 8 2.49 5.26 2.42
C ARG A 8 2.15 4.03 3.25
N VAL A 9 1.58 2.98 2.66
CA VAL A 9 1.34 1.72 3.37
C VAL A 9 2.69 1.15 3.79
N LYS A 10 2.85 0.85 5.08
CA LYS A 10 4.08 0.28 5.65
C LYS A 10 3.97 -1.23 5.82
N ASP A 11 2.85 -1.69 6.34
CA ASP A 11 2.67 -3.10 6.73
C ASP A 11 1.19 -3.53 6.68
N TYR A 12 0.97 -4.84 6.79
CA TYR A 12 -0.32 -5.50 6.71
C TYR A 12 -0.49 -6.49 7.86
N ALA A 13 -1.59 -6.35 8.60
CA ALA A 13 -2.06 -7.36 9.53
C ALA A 13 -3.32 -8.02 8.97
N MET A 14 -3.49 -9.30 9.22
CA MET A 14 -4.66 -10.04 8.78
C MET A 14 -5.21 -10.90 9.90
N ASP A 15 -6.53 -10.85 10.09
CA ASP A 15 -7.26 -11.67 11.04
C ASP A 15 -8.36 -12.46 10.34
N ARG A 16 -8.55 -13.71 10.77
CA ARG A 16 -9.53 -14.65 10.24
C ARG A 16 -10.02 -15.56 11.37
N PRO A 17 -11.00 -15.13 12.18
CA PRO A 17 -11.61 -15.98 13.20
C PRO A 17 -12.34 -17.17 12.55
N LEU A 18 -12.57 -18.24 13.31
CA LEU A 18 -13.08 -19.53 12.79
C LEU A 18 -14.34 -19.37 11.92
N PHE A 19 -15.32 -18.58 12.36
CA PHE A 19 -16.55 -18.36 11.59
C PHE A 19 -16.30 -17.65 10.25
N GLN A 20 -15.36 -16.70 10.18
CA GLN A 20 -14.98 -16.06 8.93
C GLN A 20 -14.26 -17.04 8.00
N ARG A 21 -13.43 -17.94 8.53
CA ARG A 21 -12.78 -18.98 7.71
C ARG A 21 -13.82 -19.87 7.03
N ILE A 22 -14.84 -20.32 7.76
CA ILE A 22 -15.94 -21.14 7.22
C ILE A 22 -16.69 -20.38 6.11
N LEU A 23 -16.90 -19.08 6.28
CA LEU A 23 -17.58 -18.24 5.28
C LEU A 23 -16.67 -17.79 4.11
N GLY A 24 -15.39 -18.15 4.13
CA GLY A 24 -14.39 -17.71 3.14
C GLY A 24 -14.03 -16.22 3.27
N LEU A 25 -14.21 -15.64 4.45
CA LEU A 25 -13.98 -14.23 4.76
C LEU A 25 -12.69 -14.02 5.56
N GLY A 26 -12.27 -12.75 5.64
CA GLY A 26 -11.23 -12.30 6.52
C GLY A 26 -11.18 -10.78 6.66
N THR A 27 -10.35 -10.31 7.58
CA THR A 27 -10.12 -8.89 7.83
C THR A 27 -8.67 -8.54 7.54
N LEU A 28 -8.45 -7.49 6.76
CA LEU A 28 -7.13 -6.97 6.41
C LEU A 28 -6.98 -5.56 6.97
N THR A 29 -5.95 -5.33 7.76
CA THR A 29 -5.59 -4.02 8.31
C THR A 29 -4.26 -3.59 7.69
N MET A 30 -4.23 -2.37 7.15
CA MET A 30 -3.03 -1.72 6.63
C MET A 30 -2.55 -0.69 7.67
N LEU A 31 -1.26 -0.73 7.98
CA LEU A 31 -0.58 0.31 8.77
C LEU A 31 0.08 1.29 7.80
N THR A 32 -0.07 2.58 8.06
CA THR A 32 0.38 3.62 7.12
C THR A 32 1.34 4.60 7.79
N SER A 33 2.11 5.32 6.98
CA SER A 33 2.89 6.48 7.44
C SER A 33 2.09 7.78 7.50
N ASP A 34 0.80 7.75 7.12
CA ASP A 34 -0.04 8.93 7.12
C ASP A 34 -0.40 9.33 8.55
N ALA A 35 -0.10 10.58 8.90
CA ALA A 35 -0.37 11.12 10.23
C ALA A 35 -1.88 11.21 10.54
N THR A 36 -2.72 11.42 9.51
CA THR A 36 -4.17 11.54 9.71
C THR A 36 -4.86 10.18 9.70
N THR A 37 -4.28 9.21 8.98
CA THR A 37 -4.86 7.86 8.78
C THR A 37 -3.84 6.77 9.10
N PRO A 38 -3.46 6.57 10.38
CA PRO A 38 -2.39 5.64 10.76
C PRO A 38 -2.74 4.17 10.47
N SER A 39 -4.02 3.84 10.37
CA SER A 39 -4.48 2.49 10.06
C SER A 39 -5.78 2.49 9.24
N VAL A 40 -5.87 1.58 8.26
CA VAL A 40 -7.09 1.35 7.47
C VAL A 40 -7.47 -0.12 7.58
N THR A 41 -8.73 -0.43 7.89
CA THR A 41 -9.19 -1.82 8.06
C THR A 41 -10.32 -2.16 7.10
N LEU A 42 -10.09 -3.19 6.30
CA LEU A 42 -11.06 -3.81 5.41
C LEU A 42 -11.63 -5.07 6.08
N LYS A 43 -12.91 -5.03 6.48
CA LYS A 43 -13.56 -6.10 7.24
C LYS A 43 -14.32 -7.05 6.32
N ALA A 44 -14.38 -8.32 6.70
CA ALA A 44 -15.22 -9.34 6.07
C ALA A 44 -15.05 -9.43 4.54
N ILE A 45 -13.80 -9.34 4.07
CA ILE A 45 -13.42 -9.49 2.67
C ILE A 45 -13.33 -10.97 2.31
N ARG A 46 -13.97 -11.34 1.19
CA ARG A 46 -13.81 -12.66 0.58
C ARG A 46 -12.42 -12.79 -0.03
N ASP A 47 -11.79 -13.94 0.17
CA ASP A 47 -10.45 -14.22 -0.35
C ASP A 47 -9.41 -13.16 0.07
N VAL A 48 -9.46 -12.76 1.35
CA VAL A 48 -8.61 -11.71 1.93
C VAL A 48 -7.10 -11.86 1.63
N MET A 49 -6.63 -13.09 1.41
CA MET A 49 -5.25 -13.38 1.01
C MET A 49 -4.92 -12.85 -0.38
N ASP A 50 -5.81 -13.06 -1.35
CA ASP A 50 -5.66 -12.57 -2.72
C ASP A 50 -5.75 -11.04 -2.75
N VAL A 51 -6.69 -10.47 -1.97
CA VAL A 51 -6.81 -9.01 -1.82
C VAL A 51 -5.54 -8.41 -1.22
N ARG A 52 -4.96 -9.05 -0.19
CA ARG A 52 -3.67 -8.63 0.38
C ARG A 52 -2.56 -8.66 -0.67
N GLU A 53 -2.48 -9.70 -1.49
CA GLU A 53 -1.42 -9.80 -2.50
C GLU A 53 -1.57 -8.75 -3.60
N LYS A 54 -2.80 -8.50 -4.07
CA LYS A 54 -3.11 -7.41 -5.00
C LYS A 54 -2.71 -6.05 -4.43
N LEU A 55 -3.03 -5.79 -3.16
CA LEU A 55 -2.62 -4.56 -2.47
C LEU A 55 -1.10 -4.46 -2.35
N ARG A 56 -0.42 -5.55 -2.00
CA ARG A 56 1.04 -5.58 -1.92
C ARG A 56 1.69 -5.23 -3.27
N ALA A 57 1.20 -5.84 -4.35
CA ALA A 57 1.70 -5.57 -5.70
C ALA A 57 1.46 -4.11 -6.10
N ALA A 58 0.28 -3.56 -5.81
CA ALA A 58 -0.05 -2.17 -6.11
C ALA A 58 0.83 -1.19 -5.30
N VAL A 59 1.04 -1.44 -4.00
CA VAL A 59 1.92 -0.62 -3.16
C VAL A 59 3.36 -0.64 -3.67
N GLN A 60 3.87 -1.81 -4.07
CA GLN A 60 5.22 -1.90 -4.63
C GLN A 60 5.33 -1.14 -5.96
N ALA A 61 4.36 -1.28 -6.85
CA ALA A 61 4.33 -0.56 -8.12
C ALA A 61 4.28 0.97 -7.93
N GLU A 62 3.52 1.47 -6.94
CA GLU A 62 3.51 2.91 -6.62
C GLU A 62 4.83 3.40 -6.05
N ARG A 63 5.48 2.60 -5.19
CA ARG A 63 6.81 2.94 -4.64
C ARG A 63 7.86 3.00 -5.74
N ASP A 64 7.86 2.03 -6.65
CA ASP A 64 8.79 2.00 -7.79
C ASP A 64 8.53 3.19 -8.71
N ARG A 65 7.27 3.52 -8.99
CA ARG A 65 6.92 4.71 -9.79
C ARG A 65 7.37 6.01 -9.13
N LYS A 66 7.19 6.17 -7.81
CA LYS A 66 7.68 7.36 -7.09
C LYS A 66 9.19 7.45 -7.08
N ARG A 67 9.90 6.33 -6.86
CA ARG A 67 11.37 6.28 -6.91
C ARG A 67 11.90 6.69 -8.29
N VAL A 68 11.31 6.19 -9.37
CA VAL A 68 11.72 6.57 -10.74
C VAL A 68 11.57 8.08 -10.95
N ARG A 69 10.46 8.68 -10.49
CA ARG A 69 10.27 10.13 -10.56
C ARG A 69 11.31 10.92 -9.77
N GLU A 70 11.79 10.42 -8.64
CA GLU A 70 12.85 11.08 -7.87
C GLU A 70 14.20 11.02 -8.60
N LEU A 71 14.52 9.87 -9.22
CA LEU A 71 15.77 9.69 -9.99
C LEU A 71 15.81 10.57 -11.26
N ASP A 72 14.68 10.72 -11.96
CA ASP A 72 14.60 11.53 -13.18
C ASP A 72 14.76 13.04 -12.90
N VAL A 73 14.54 13.49 -11.66
CA VAL A 73 14.60 14.93 -11.29
C VAL A 73 16.03 15.38 -10.98
N ASP A 74 16.93 14.48 -10.59
CA ASP A 74 18.30 14.82 -10.18
C ASP A 74 19.31 14.89 -11.36
N GLY A 75 18.86 14.61 -12.59
CA GLY A 75 19.71 14.56 -13.80
C GLY A 75 19.82 15.85 -14.62
N GLY A 76 19.17 16.95 -14.21
CA GLY A 76 19.00 18.15 -15.01
C GLY A 76 19.77 19.39 -14.52
N GLY A 77 21.06 19.26 -14.20
CA GLY A 77 21.84 20.35 -13.62
C GLY A 77 23.33 20.33 -13.95
N ALA A 78 23.73 19.95 -15.17
CA ALA A 78 25.11 20.11 -15.61
C ALA A 78 25.20 20.45 -17.11
N SER A 79 25.16 21.74 -17.44
CA SER A 79 25.93 22.29 -18.56
C SER A 79 26.04 23.82 -18.46
N LEU A 80 27.09 24.35 -19.11
CA LEU A 80 27.62 25.73 -19.16
C LEU A 80 28.80 25.90 -18.18
N GLY A 81 30.06 25.85 -18.57
CA GLY A 81 30.69 25.98 -19.89
C GLY A 81 31.83 26.99 -19.77
N ALA A 82 33.02 26.58 -20.23
CA ALA A 82 34.23 27.36 -20.54
C ALA A 82 34.85 28.24 -19.44
#